data_AF-A0A0J7JTE5-F1
#
_entry.id   AF-A0A0J7JTE5-F1
#
_cell.length_a   1.000
_cell.length_b   1.000
_cell.length_c   1.000
_cell.angle_alpha   90.00
_cell.angle_beta   90.00
_cell.angle_gamma   90.00
#
_symmetry.space_group_name_H-M   'P 1'
#
loop_
_entity.id
_entity.type
_entity.pdbx_description
1 polymer ?
#
loop_
_entity_poly.entity_id
_entity_poly.type
_entity_poly.pdbx_seq_one_letter_code
_entity_poly.pdbx_strand_id
1 'polypeptide(L)'
;MKKLNTIKQIANINGFSSSRIDNLVASYTREPKFKKITTLKKITKEEGKFSKFTYIGKSSSKISSILKKYGIKCVYGNSRNIKDKLGGPKDKPDKFKVSGIYSIQCSDCPLKYIGQTRRPIEKRFKEHVNNVKNNEHWKTHLARHTIEIILDYIRFNW
;
A
#
# COMPACT_ATOMS: atom_id res chain seq x y z
N MET A 1 -21.28 -11.58 -22.30
CA MET A 1 -22.20 -12.40 -21.48
C MET A 1 -21.54 -13.66 -20.91
N LYS A 2 -20.81 -14.45 -21.70
CA LYS A 2 -20.17 -15.72 -21.25
C LYS A 2 -19.37 -15.61 -19.94
N LYS A 3 -18.51 -14.60 -19.78
CA LYS A 3 -17.70 -14.39 -18.56
C LYS A 3 -18.52 -14.17 -17.27
N LEU A 4 -19.66 -13.46 -17.35
CA LEU A 4 -20.49 -13.18 -16.18
C LEU A 4 -21.20 -14.45 -15.69
N ASN A 5 -21.63 -15.32 -16.62
CA ASN A 5 -22.23 -16.60 -16.28
C ASN A 5 -21.22 -17.51 -15.57
N THR A 6 -19.96 -17.52 -16.01
CA THR A 6 -18.88 -18.26 -15.32
C THR A 6 -18.69 -17.75 -13.89
N ILE A 7 -18.69 -16.43 -13.67
CA ILE A 7 -18.57 -15.84 -12.33
C ILE A 7 -19.76 -16.22 -11.44
N LYS A 8 -20.99 -16.20 -11.97
CA LYS A 8 -22.18 -16.64 -11.24
C LYS A 8 -22.11 -18.11 -10.85
N GLN A 9 -21.67 -18.97 -11.77
CA GLN A 9 -21.48 -20.40 -11.52
C GLN A 9 -20.45 -20.64 -10.39
N ILE A 10 -19.30 -19.97 -10.45
CA ILE A 10 -18.28 -20.06 -9.40
C ILE A 10 -18.83 -19.59 -8.05
N ALA A 11 -19.58 -18.48 -8.01
CA ALA A 11 -20.15 -17.97 -6.77
C ALA A 11 -21.19 -18.94 -6.17
N ASN A 12 -22.03 -19.57 -6.99
CA ASN A 12 -22.96 -20.60 -6.52
C ASN A 12 -22.22 -21.82 -5.94
N ILE A 13 -21.14 -22.27 -6.59
CA ILE A 13 -20.30 -23.40 -6.10
C ILE A 13 -19.68 -23.06 -4.74
N ASN A 14 -19.31 -21.79 -4.50
CA ASN A 14 -18.77 -21.32 -3.22
C ASN A 14 -19.86 -21.04 -2.15
N GLY A 15 -21.10 -21.46 -2.37
CA GLY A 15 -22.18 -21.37 -1.37
C GLY A 15 -22.83 -19.99 -1.24
N PHE A 16 -22.59 -19.06 -2.18
CA PHE A 16 -23.32 -17.81 -2.22
C PHE A 16 -24.72 -18.03 -2.82
N SER A 17 -25.76 -17.42 -2.23
CA SER A 17 -27.12 -17.56 -2.76
C SER A 17 -27.29 -16.82 -4.09
N SER A 18 -28.01 -17.45 -5.03
CA SER A 18 -28.29 -16.89 -6.36
C SER A 18 -28.91 -15.49 -6.29
N SER A 19 -29.84 -15.28 -5.35
CA SER A 19 -30.49 -13.99 -5.11
C SER A 19 -29.51 -12.89 -4.68
N ARG A 20 -28.53 -13.22 -3.83
CA ARG A 20 -27.50 -12.26 -3.38
C ARG A 20 -26.54 -11.92 -4.52
N ILE A 21 -26.16 -12.89 -5.34
CA ILE A 21 -25.30 -12.69 -6.51
C ILE A 21 -26.03 -11.81 -7.54
N ASP A 22 -27.29 -12.09 -7.83
CA ASP A 22 -28.08 -11.30 -8.80
C ASP A 22 -28.29 -9.86 -8.33
N ASN A 23 -28.54 -9.65 -7.03
CA ASN A 23 -28.62 -8.32 -6.44
C ASN A 23 -27.29 -7.56 -6.50
N LEU A 24 -26.15 -8.24 -6.32
CA LEU A 24 -24.80 -7.65 -6.46
C LEU A 24 -24.48 -7.29 -7.91
N VAL A 25 -24.82 -8.17 -8.85
CA VAL A 25 -24.65 -7.89 -10.29
C VAL A 25 -25.56 -6.72 -10.70
N ALA A 26 -26.80 -6.68 -10.19
CA ALA A 26 -27.73 -5.59 -10.42
C ALA A 26 -27.22 -4.27 -9.82
N SER A 27 -26.69 -4.26 -8.60
CA SER A 27 -26.15 -3.03 -7.98
C SER A 27 -24.95 -2.49 -8.77
N TYR A 28 -24.03 -3.37 -9.17
CA TYR A 28 -22.85 -3.00 -9.96
C TYR A 28 -23.21 -2.50 -11.37
N THR A 29 -24.24 -3.07 -12.00
CA THR A 29 -24.70 -2.64 -13.33
C THR A 29 -25.62 -1.42 -13.31
N ARG A 30 -26.31 -1.17 -12.19
CA ARG A 30 -27.16 0.02 -11.96
C ARG A 30 -26.32 1.28 -11.69
N GLU A 31 -25.27 1.17 -10.88
CA GLU A 31 -24.32 2.24 -10.56
C GLU A 31 -23.87 3.12 -11.76
N PRO A 32 -23.41 2.55 -12.89
CA PRO A 32 -23.01 3.33 -14.07
C PRO A 32 -24.18 3.84 -14.92
N LYS A 33 -25.35 3.19 -14.89
CA LYS A 33 -26.54 3.63 -15.64
C LYS A 33 -27.19 4.85 -15.01
N PHE A 34 -27.34 4.86 -13.68
CA PHE A 34 -27.87 6.02 -12.96
C PHE A 34 -26.98 7.26 -13.13
N LYS A 35 -25.65 7.11 -13.07
CA LYS A 35 -24.68 8.19 -13.33
C LYS A 35 -24.81 8.82 -14.73
N LYS A 36 -25.31 8.07 -15.72
CA LYS A 36 -25.53 8.55 -17.10
C LYS A 36 -26.92 9.16 -17.33
N ILE A 37 -27.94 8.69 -16.61
CA ILE A 37 -29.34 9.14 -16.77
C ILE A 37 -29.61 10.43 -16.00
N THR A 38 -28.97 10.63 -14.84
CA THR A 38 -29.21 11.81 -14.00
C THR A 38 -28.24 12.94 -14.33
N THR A 39 -28.73 14.11 -14.73
CA THR A 39 -27.97 15.37 -14.81
C THR A 39 -27.67 15.98 -13.44
N LEU A 40 -28.20 15.40 -12.36
CA LEU A 40 -27.89 15.78 -10.99
C LEU A 40 -26.39 15.58 -10.74
N LYS A 41 -25.62 16.67 -10.79
CA LYS A 41 -24.29 16.71 -10.20
C LYS A 41 -24.46 16.24 -8.76
N LYS A 42 -23.72 15.19 -8.38
CA LYS A 42 -23.54 14.86 -6.96
C LYS A 42 -23.17 16.18 -6.30
N ILE A 43 -23.95 16.63 -5.31
CA ILE A 43 -23.50 17.70 -4.43
C ILE A 43 -22.31 17.09 -3.71
N THR A 44 -21.13 17.19 -4.30
CA THR A 44 -19.88 17.17 -3.57
C THR A 44 -20.05 18.35 -2.65
N LYS A 45 -20.48 18.09 -1.41
CA LYS A 45 -20.24 19.06 -0.33
C LYS A 45 -18.80 19.47 -0.55
N GLU A 46 -18.59 20.75 -0.87
CA GLU A 46 -17.25 21.30 -0.97
C GLU A 46 -16.50 20.73 0.22
N GLU A 47 -15.41 20.02 -0.06
CA GLU A 47 -14.62 19.36 0.98
C GLU A 47 -13.99 20.47 1.81
N GLY A 48 -14.77 21.03 2.74
CA GLY A 48 -14.36 22.13 3.58
C GLY A 48 -13.09 21.69 4.29
N LYS A 49 -12.07 22.54 4.29
CA LYS A 49 -10.78 22.21 4.89
C LYS A 49 -11.02 21.85 6.36
N PHE A 50 -10.58 20.67 6.77
CA PHE A 50 -10.69 20.25 8.16
C PHE A 50 -9.39 20.52 8.91
N SER A 51 -9.51 21.02 10.14
CA SER A 51 -8.37 21.16 11.05
C SER A 51 -8.64 20.38 12.34
N LYS A 52 -7.69 19.51 12.72
CA LYS A 52 -7.76 18.70 13.94
C LYS A 52 -6.88 19.32 15.03
N PHE A 53 -7.44 19.57 16.21
CA PHE A 53 -6.65 20.00 17.37
C PHE A 53 -7.26 19.55 18.70
N THR A 54 -6.46 19.58 19.76
CA THR A 54 -6.90 19.23 21.12
C THR A 54 -7.80 20.33 21.69
N TYR A 55 -8.87 19.95 22.39
CA TYR A 55 -9.72 20.91 23.10
C TYR A 55 -9.05 21.36 24.39
N ILE A 56 -8.69 22.64 24.47
CA ILE A 56 -8.03 23.31 25.61
C ILE A 56 -9.04 24.28 26.29
N GLY A 57 -10.34 24.04 26.14
CA GLY A 57 -11.39 24.90 26.70
C GLY A 57 -11.79 26.07 25.80
N LYS A 58 -12.10 27.22 26.40
CA LYS A 58 -12.72 28.38 25.72
C LYS A 58 -11.88 28.91 24.56
N SER A 59 -10.55 28.84 24.65
CA SER A 59 -9.63 29.28 23.58
C SER A 59 -9.81 28.45 22.30
N SER A 60 -9.95 27.12 22.43
CA SER A 60 -10.23 26.22 21.31
C SER A 60 -11.56 26.54 20.61
N SER A 61 -12.59 26.87 21.39
CA SER A 61 -13.89 27.29 20.85
C SER A 61 -13.81 28.62 20.09
N LYS A 62 -13.07 29.61 20.63
CA LYS A 62 -12.84 30.89 19.93
C LYS A 62 -12.11 30.68 18.61
N ILE A 63 -11.05 29.86 18.61
CA ILE A 63 -10.28 29.51 17.41
C ILE A 63 -11.19 28.82 16.38
N SER A 64 -12.01 27.86 16.83
CA SER A 64 -12.98 27.16 15.96
C SER A 64 -13.98 28.13 15.33
N SER A 65 -14.51 29.07 16.11
CA SER A 65 -15.42 30.11 15.61
C SER A 65 -14.77 31.03 14.58
N ILE A 66 -13.51 31.39 14.76
CA ILE A 66 -12.75 32.19 13.79
C ILE A 66 -12.53 31.39 12.50
N LEU A 67 -12.01 30.17 12.60
CA LEU A 67 -11.72 29.30 11.47
C LEU A 67 -12.97 28.93 10.66
N LYS A 68 -14.12 28.80 11.32
CA LYS A 68 -15.41 28.57 10.67
C LYS A 68 -15.80 29.70 9.71
N LYS A 69 -15.43 30.95 10.01
CA LYS A 69 -15.68 32.10 9.10
C LYS A 69 -14.88 32.00 7.80
N TYR A 70 -13.74 31.30 7.83
CA TYR A 70 -12.88 31.05 6.67
C TYR A 70 -13.17 29.70 5.99
N GLY A 71 -14.30 29.06 6.29
CA GLY A 71 -14.68 27.77 5.70
C GLY A 71 -13.88 26.58 6.23
N ILE A 72 -13.13 26.74 7.33
CA ILE A 72 -12.35 25.65 7.94
C ILE A 72 -13.16 25.02 9.08
N LYS A 73 -13.48 23.73 8.94
CA LYS A 73 -14.19 22.98 9.97
C LYS A 73 -13.22 22.37 10.97
N CYS A 74 -13.36 22.77 12.22
CA CYS A 74 -12.51 22.30 13.31
C CYS A 74 -13.08 21.02 13.92
N VAL A 75 -12.22 20.03 14.14
CA VAL A 75 -12.57 18.76 14.80
C VAL A 75 -11.67 18.58 16.00
N TYR A 76 -12.28 18.33 17.16
CA TYR A 76 -11.53 18.10 18.39
C TYR A 76 -11.11 16.64 18.49
N GLY A 77 -9.85 16.40 18.81
CA GLY A 77 -9.36 15.06 19.10
C GLY A 77 -7.96 15.10 19.69
N ASN A 78 -7.61 14.05 20.42
CA ASN A 78 -6.28 13.93 20.97
C ASN A 78 -5.26 13.77 19.83
N SER A 79 -4.20 14.58 19.90
CA SER A 79 -3.06 14.51 18.98
C SER A 79 -2.17 13.31 19.31
N ARG A 80 -2.04 12.95 20.60
CA ARG A 80 -1.21 11.84 21.08
C ARG A 80 -2.03 11.00 22.06
N ASN A 81 -2.17 9.71 21.78
CA ASN A 81 -2.78 8.76 22.68
C ASN A 81 -1.74 8.29 23.71
N ILE A 82 -2.20 7.80 24.87
CA ILE A 82 -1.31 7.20 25.89
C ILE A 82 -0.48 6.07 25.28
N LYS A 83 -1.06 5.29 24.37
CA LYS A 83 -0.38 4.26 23.56
C LYS A 83 0.80 4.80 22.77
N ASP A 84 0.76 6.04 22.30
CA ASP A 84 1.87 6.63 21.54
C ASP A 84 3.05 6.99 22.46
N LYS A 85 2.77 7.32 23.73
CA LYS A 85 3.80 7.61 24.75
C LYS A 85 4.39 6.36 25.37
N LEU A 86 3.54 5.38 25.70
CA LEU A 86 3.94 4.14 26.37
C LEU A 86 4.40 3.06 25.38
N GLY A 87 4.08 3.20 24.09
CA GLY A 87 4.37 2.18 23.09
C GLY A 87 3.43 0.97 23.18
N GLY A 88 3.77 -0.07 22.41
CA GLY A 88 3.16 -1.39 22.58
C GLY A 88 3.89 -2.19 23.66
N PRO A 89 3.28 -3.25 24.21
CA PRO A 89 3.90 -4.08 25.26
C PRO A 89 5.12 -4.89 24.78
N LYS A 90 5.40 -4.89 23.47
CA LYS A 90 6.55 -5.58 22.87
C LYS A 90 7.40 -4.57 22.12
N ASP A 91 8.70 -4.76 22.21
CA ASP A 91 9.65 -4.03 21.38
C ASP A 91 9.40 -4.31 19.90
N LYS A 92 9.53 -3.27 19.08
CA LYS A 92 9.46 -3.42 17.64
C LYS A 92 10.72 -4.18 17.19
N PRO A 93 10.58 -5.31 16.48
CA PRO A 93 11.74 -6.02 15.96
C PRO A 93 12.48 -5.13 14.96
N ASP A 94 13.80 -5.29 14.90
CA ASP A 94 14.62 -4.62 13.90
C ASP A 94 14.13 -4.96 12.48
N LYS A 95 14.18 -3.97 11.58
CA LYS A 95 13.66 -4.07 10.21
C LYS A 95 14.33 -5.19 9.41
N PHE A 96 15.57 -5.57 9.75
CA PHE A 96 16.29 -6.65 9.07
C PHE A 96 16.06 -8.04 9.68
N LYS A 97 15.57 -8.10 10.93
CA LYS A 97 15.27 -9.35 11.64
C LYS A 97 13.88 -9.90 11.35
N VAL A 98 13.07 -9.19 10.57
CA VAL A 98 11.73 -9.62 10.15
C VAL A 98 11.74 -10.22 8.75
N SER A 99 10.70 -11.01 8.46
CA SER A 99 10.38 -11.47 7.12
C SER A 99 9.63 -10.40 6.34
N GLY A 100 9.61 -10.52 5.00
CA GLY A 100 8.90 -9.56 4.18
C GLY A 100 9.45 -9.41 2.78
N ILE A 101 9.00 -8.34 2.14
CA ILE A 101 9.47 -7.90 0.82
C ILE A 101 10.56 -6.86 1.05
N TYR A 102 11.67 -7.00 0.33
CA TYR A 102 12.79 -6.08 0.36
C TYR A 102 13.21 -5.73 -1.06
N SER A 103 14.03 -4.69 -1.18
CA SER A 103 14.55 -4.26 -2.46
C SER A 103 16.02 -3.86 -2.35
N ILE A 104 16.81 -4.26 -3.34
CA ILE A 104 18.23 -3.93 -3.45
C ILE A 104 18.41 -3.13 -4.74
N GLN A 105 18.92 -1.91 -4.61
CA GLN A 105 19.20 -1.04 -5.74
C GLN A 105 20.64 -1.27 -6.21
N CYS A 106 20.84 -1.40 -7.51
CA CYS A 106 22.17 -1.42 -8.08
C CYS A 106 22.75 -0.01 -8.10
N SER A 107 24.05 0.13 -7.82
CA SER A 107 24.74 1.42 -7.88
C SER A 107 25.14 1.78 -9.31
N ASP A 108 25.46 0.78 -10.13
CA ASP A 108 26.03 0.96 -11.47
C ASP A 108 24.97 1.04 -12.57
N CYS A 109 23.70 0.73 -12.25
CA CYS A 109 22.59 0.82 -13.20
C CYS A 109 21.26 1.15 -12.50
N PRO A 110 20.23 1.64 -13.23
CA PRO A 110 18.95 2.02 -12.64
C PRO A 110 18.08 0.82 -12.21
N LEU A 111 18.58 -0.41 -12.36
CA LEU A 111 17.84 -1.62 -12.02
C LEU A 111 17.76 -1.82 -10.51
N LYS A 112 16.63 -2.39 -10.08
CA LYS A 112 16.34 -2.71 -8.69
C LYS A 112 15.85 -4.14 -8.59
N TYR A 113 16.49 -4.93 -7.75
CA TYR A 113 16.01 -6.27 -7.40
C TYR A 113 14.95 -6.17 -6.31
N ILE A 114 13.79 -6.79 -6.51
CA ILE A 114 12.73 -6.91 -5.49
C ILE A 114 12.58 -8.39 -5.15
N GLY A 115 12.71 -8.72 -3.88
CA GLY A 115 12.63 -10.09 -3.40
C GLY A 115 11.70 -10.23 -2.20
N GLN A 116 11.13 -11.42 -2.04
CA GLN A 116 10.36 -11.80 -0.85
C GLN A 116 11.12 -12.88 -0.07
N THR A 117 11.02 -12.84 1.26
CA THR A 117 11.55 -13.88 2.14
C THR A 117 10.59 -14.16 3.29
N ARG A 118 10.42 -15.44 3.64
CA ARG A 118 9.74 -15.88 4.88
C ARG A 118 10.68 -15.91 6.10
N ARG A 119 12.00 -15.88 5.86
CA ARG A 119 13.07 -15.79 6.87
C ARG A 119 13.45 -14.32 7.10
N PRO A 120 14.21 -14.00 8.17
CA PRO A 120 14.79 -12.66 8.36
C PRO A 120 15.52 -12.15 7.10
N ILE A 121 15.27 -10.89 6.73
CA ILE A 121 15.87 -10.25 5.56
C ILE A 121 17.41 -10.31 5.62
N GLU A 122 17.99 -10.14 6.80
CA GLU A 122 19.44 -10.25 7.03
C GLU A 122 20.02 -11.60 6.55
N LYS A 123 19.30 -12.70 6.76
CA LYS A 123 19.76 -14.04 6.34
C LYS A 123 19.72 -14.15 4.83
N ARG A 124 18.63 -13.69 4.21
CA ARG A 124 18.48 -13.72 2.75
C ARG A 124 19.52 -12.84 2.05
N PHE A 125 19.87 -11.71 2.66
CA PHE A 125 20.94 -10.84 2.17
C PHE A 125 22.30 -11.54 2.19
N LYS A 126 22.66 -12.21 3.29
CA LYS A 126 23.90 -13.02 3.37
C LYS A 126 23.95 -14.13 2.34
N GLU A 127 22.83 -14.82 2.09
CA GLU A 127 22.73 -15.82 1.03
C GLU A 127 23.02 -15.23 -0.36
N HIS A 128 22.46 -14.06 -0.68
CA HIS A 128 22.75 -13.37 -1.95
C HIS A 128 24.22 -13.01 -2.10
N VAL A 129 24.83 -12.47 -1.05
CA VAL A 129 26.27 -12.14 -1.04
C VAL A 129 27.11 -13.39 -1.26
N ASN A 130 26.78 -14.50 -0.59
CA ASN A 130 27.51 -15.76 -0.79
C ASN A 130 27.34 -16.31 -2.21
N ASN A 131 26.14 -16.24 -2.80
CA ASN A 131 25.91 -16.69 -4.17
C ASN A 131 26.75 -15.88 -5.17
N VAL A 132 26.88 -14.56 -4.97
CA VAL A 132 27.73 -13.69 -5.80
C VAL A 132 29.20 -14.07 -5.62
N LYS A 133 29.67 -14.23 -4.38
CA LYS A 133 31.07 -14.60 -4.07
C LYS A 133 31.46 -15.96 -4.66
N ASN A 134 30.55 -16.92 -4.61
CA ASN A 134 30.77 -18.28 -5.13
C ASN A 134 30.47 -18.40 -6.63
N ASN A 135 30.18 -17.29 -7.32
CA ASN A 135 29.84 -17.23 -8.73
C ASN A 135 28.62 -18.10 -9.14
N GLU A 136 27.69 -18.31 -8.21
CA GLU A 136 26.48 -19.12 -8.37
C GLU A 136 25.35 -18.32 -9.04
N HIS A 137 25.65 -17.74 -10.20
CA HIS A 137 24.78 -16.84 -10.95
C HIS A 137 23.44 -17.44 -11.36
N TRP A 138 23.34 -18.77 -11.46
CA TRP A 138 22.08 -19.45 -11.77
C TRP A 138 21.10 -19.46 -10.59
N LYS A 139 21.54 -19.21 -9.35
CA LYS A 139 20.67 -19.25 -8.16
C LYS A 139 19.84 -17.99 -7.97
N THR A 140 20.37 -16.82 -8.32
CA THR A 140 19.69 -15.54 -8.06
C THR A 140 19.95 -14.53 -9.17
N HIS A 141 18.93 -13.71 -9.45
CA HIS A 141 19.04 -12.61 -10.41
C HIS A 141 20.14 -11.60 -10.01
N LEU A 142 20.39 -11.41 -8.71
CA LEU A 142 21.49 -10.58 -8.22
C LEU A 142 22.85 -11.12 -8.66
N ALA A 143 23.12 -12.41 -8.45
CA ALA A 143 24.39 -13.03 -8.82
C ALA A 143 24.57 -13.06 -10.35
N ARG A 144 23.49 -13.22 -11.11
CA ARG A 144 23.52 -13.08 -12.56
C ARG A 144 23.84 -11.66 -13.01
N HIS A 145 23.13 -10.68 -12.45
CA HIS A 145 23.28 -9.27 -12.81
C HIS A 145 24.69 -8.75 -12.53
N THR A 146 25.35 -9.21 -11.46
CA THR A 146 26.74 -8.84 -11.17
C THR A 146 27.71 -9.32 -12.26
N ILE A 147 27.49 -10.50 -12.84
CA ILE A 147 28.33 -10.98 -13.95
C ILE A 147 28.08 -10.13 -15.21
N GLU A 148 26.82 -9.82 -15.51
CA GLU A 148 26.45 -8.99 -16.66
C GLU A 148 27.15 -7.61 -16.60
N ILE A 149 27.16 -6.97 -15.41
CA ILE A 149 27.89 -5.70 -15.21
C ILE A 149 29.40 -5.86 -15.41
N ILE A 150 30.01 -6.90 -14.85
CA ILE A 150 31.46 -7.14 -14.99
C ILE A 150 31.83 -7.36 -16.47
N LEU A 151 31.03 -8.14 -17.19
CA LEU A 151 31.25 -8.40 -18.61
C LEU A 151 31.09 -7.14 -19.46
N ASP A 152 30.10 -6.30 -19.16
CA ASP A 152 29.94 -5.02 -19.84
C ASP A 152 31.13 -4.10 -19.54
N TYR A 153 31.60 -4.00 -18.30
CA TYR A 153 32.78 -3.20 -17.96
C TYR A 153 34.03 -3.64 -18.72
N ILE A 154 34.26 -4.95 -18.85
CA ILE A 154 35.36 -5.48 -19.66
C ILE A 154 35.15 -5.12 -21.13
N ARG A 155 33.94 -5.23 -21.68
CA ARG A 155 33.63 -4.86 -23.08
C ARG A 155 33.88 -3.39 -23.43
N PHE A 156 33.79 -2.50 -22.46
CA PHE A 156 33.93 -1.06 -22.67
C PHE A 156 35.32 -0.49 -22.31
N ASN A 157 36.24 -1.29 -21.75
CA ASN A 157 37.58 -0.85 -21.33
C ASN A 157 38.74 -1.49 -22.14
N TRP A 158 38.50 -1.84 -23.39
CA TRP A 158 39.51 -2.14 -24.41
C TRP A 158 39.23 -1.32 -25.67
#